data_AF-A0A4R8XLD3-F1
#
_entry.id   AF-A0A4R8XLD3-F1
#
_cell.length_a   1.000
_cell.length_b   1.000
_cell.length_c   1.000
_cell.angle_alpha   90.00
_cell.angle_beta   90.00
_cell.angle_gamma   90.00
#
_symmetry.space_group_name_H-M   'P 1'
#
loop_
_entity.id
_entity.type
_entity.pdbx_description
1 polymer ?
#
loop_
_entity_poly.entity_id
_entity_poly.type
_entity_poly.pdbx_seq_one_letter_code
_entity_poly.pdbx_strand_id
1 'polypeptide(L)' 'MSASDKIKNATEEAVGKAKESVGKMTDNERLEAEGKADQTKANLKQAGENVKDALTD' A
#
# COMPACT_ATOMS: atom_id res chain seq x y z
N MET A 1 -3.45 0.50 -17.85
CA MET A 1 -3.93 0.87 -16.49
C MET A 1 -4.48 2.29 -16.46
N SER A 2 -5.63 2.51 -15.83
CA SER A 2 -6.30 3.82 -15.76
C SER A 2 -5.68 4.72 -14.68
N ALA A 3 -5.72 6.05 -14.86
CA ALA A 3 -5.20 7.02 -13.88
C ALA A 3 -5.84 6.85 -12.48
N SER A 4 -7.10 6.41 -12.44
CA SER A 4 -7.83 6.13 -11.21
C SER A 4 -7.19 5.02 -10.37
N ASP A 5 -6.64 3.96 -10.98
CA ASP A 5 -6.02 2.86 -10.24
C ASP A 5 -4.68 3.28 -9.63
N LYS A 6 -3.87 4.06 -10.37
CA LYS A 6 -2.62 4.64 -9.84
C LYS A 6 -2.89 5.56 -8.65
N ILE A 7 -3.92 6.40 -8.74
CA ILE A 7 -4.33 7.30 -7.65
C ILE A 7 -4.80 6.49 -6.44
N LYS A 8 -5.56 5.42 -6.65
CA LYS A 8 -6.05 4.56 -5.56
C LYS A 8 -4.90 3.89 -4.80
N ASN A 9 -3.93 3.32 -5.52
CA ASN A 9 -2.74 2.73 -4.89
C ASN A 9 -1.94 3.77 -4.11
N ALA A 10 -1.69 4.95 -4.68
CA ALA A 10 -0.98 6.01 -3.99
C ALA A 10 -1.72 6.48 -2.72
N THR A 11 -3.06 6.47 -2.76
CA THR A 11 -3.90 6.79 -1.60
C THR A 11 -3.82 5.69 -0.54
N GLU A 12 -3.88 4.42 -0.92
CA GLU A 12 -3.71 3.29 0.02
C GLU A 12 -2.31 3.30 0.67
N GLU A 13 -1.24 3.60 -0.07
CA GLU A 13 0.10 3.78 0.49
C GLU A 13 0.18 4.94 1.48
N ALA A 14 -0.43 6.08 1.15
CA ALA A 14 -0.45 7.26 2.01
C ALA A 14 -1.21 6.98 3.31
N VAL A 15 -2.36 6.30 3.23
CA VAL A 15 -3.14 5.86 4.39
C VAL A 15 -2.36 4.86 5.25
N GLY A 16 -1.67 3.90 4.64
CA GLY A 16 -0.82 2.95 5.36
C GLY A 16 0.31 3.63 6.12
N LYS A 17 1.02 4.59 5.50
CA LYS A 17 2.05 5.41 6.17
C LYS A 17 1.49 6.26 7.30
N ALA A 18 0.30 6.82 7.11
CA ALA A 18 -0.38 7.58 8.15
C ALA A 18 -0.72 6.70 9.35
N LYS A 19 -1.33 5.51 9.14
CA LYS A 19 -1.59 4.54 10.20
C LYS A 19 -0.32 4.12 10.93
N GLU A 20 0.76 3.85 10.19
CA GLU A 20 2.05 3.49 10.78
C GLU A 20 2.59 4.60 11.68
N SER A 21 2.57 5.84 11.19
CA SER A 21 3.08 7.00 11.91
C SER A 21 2.25 7.32 13.16
N VAL A 22 0.91 7.27 13.03
CA VAL A 22 0.00 7.46 14.16
C VAL A 22 0.14 6.33 15.17
N GLY A 23 0.28 5.09 14.71
CA GLY A 23 0.54 3.92 15.56
C GLY A 23 1.81 4.11 16.39
N LYS A 24 2.93 4.48 15.77
CA LYS A 24 4.18 4.79 16.47
C LYS A 24 4.06 5.95 17.45
N MET A 25 3.38 7.03 17.06
CA MET A 25 3.20 8.19 17.93
C MET A 25 2.30 7.93 19.14
N THR A 26 1.39 6.95 19.04
CA THR A 26 0.42 6.62 20.09
C THR A 26 0.74 5.32 20.82
N ASP A 27 1.92 4.72 20.57
CA ASP A 27 2.30 3.37 21.04
C ASP A 27 1.21 2.31 20.75
N ASN A 28 0.51 2.46 19.63
CA ASN A 28 -0.55 1.56 19.20
C ASN A 28 -0.01 0.58 18.14
N GLU A 29 0.45 -0.58 18.63
CA GLU A 29 1.01 -1.65 17.80
C GLU A 29 0.05 -2.15 16.71
N ARG A 30 -1.27 -2.09 16.94
CA ARG A 30 -2.26 -2.52 15.94
C ARG A 30 -2.27 -1.56 14.75
N LEU A 31 -2.26 -0.25 14.99
CA LEU A 31 -2.20 0.75 13.92
C LEU A 31 -0.87 0.69 13.16
N GLU A 32 0.24 0.46 13.86
CA GLU A 32 1.53 0.25 13.21
C GLU A 32 1.52 -0.98 12.29
N ALA A 33 1.03 -2.11 12.81
CA ALA A 33 0.95 -3.36 12.07
C ALA A 33 0.01 -3.26 10.86
N GLU A 34 -1.16 -2.62 11.01
CA GLU A 34 -2.07 -2.35 9.88
C GLU A 34 -1.41 -1.50 8.81
N GLY A 35 -0.73 -0.41 9.20
CA GLY A 35 -0.04 0.47 8.26
C GLY A 35 1.03 -0.25 7.44
N LYS A 36 1.85 -1.10 8.10
CA LYS A 36 2.86 -1.95 7.44
C LYS A 36 2.23 -3.02 6.55
N ALA A 37 1.13 -3.64 6.98
CA ALA A 37 0.42 -4.64 6.21
C ALA A 37 -0.19 -4.05 4.92
N ASP A 38 -0.82 -2.88 5.04
CA ASP A 38 -1.41 -2.15 3.91
C ASP A 38 -0.34 -1.77 2.87
N GLN A 39 0.82 -1.24 3.31
CA GLN A 39 1.96 -0.95 2.43
C GLN A 39 2.51 -2.21 1.73
N THR A 40 2.66 -3.30 2.46
CA THR A 40 3.17 -4.57 1.89
C THR A 40 2.22 -5.11 0.84
N LYS A 41 0.91 -5.06 1.10
CA LYS A 41 -0.12 -5.51 0.16
C LYS A 41 -0.18 -4.67 -1.10
N ALA A 42 -0.02 -3.35 -0.98
CA ALA A 42 0.05 -2.43 -2.12
C ALA A 42 1.27 -2.73 -3.01
N ASN A 43 2.45 -2.91 -2.40
CA ASN A 43 3.67 -3.29 -3.12
C ASN A 43 3.53 -4.63 -3.85
N LEU A 44 2.96 -5.64 -3.18
CA LEU A 44 2.72 -6.95 -3.80
C LEU A 44 1.74 -6.88 -4.97
N LYS A 45 0.67 -6.09 -4.86
CA LYS A 45 -0.26 -5.84 -5.98
C LYS A 45 0.47 -5.21 -7.15
N GLN A 46 1.24 -4.14 -6.92
CA GLN A 46 1.99 -3.47 -7.97
C GLN A 46 3.01 -4.40 -8.64
N ALA A 47 3.75 -5.17 -7.86
CA ALA A 47 4.70 -6.13 -8.40
C ALA A 47 4.00 -7.22 -9.23
N GLY A 48 2.90 -7.77 -8.72
CA GLY A 48 2.11 -8.77 -9.44
C GLY A 48 1.46 -8.23 -10.72
N GLU A 49 0.97 -6.99 -10.68
CA GLU A 49 0.44 -6.30 -11.85
C GLU A 49 1.53 -6.04 -12.90
N ASN A 50 2.70 -5.56 -12.50
CA ASN A 50 3.85 -5.35 -13.42
C ASN A 50 4.31 -6.66 -14.05
N VAL A 51 4.40 -7.74 -13.27
CA VAL A 51 4.76 -9.08 -13.77
C VAL A 51 3.70 -9.59 -14.74
N LYS A 52 2.41 -9.40 -14.43
CA LYS A 52 1.32 -9.80 -15.31
C LYS A 52 1.38 -9.01 -16.62
N ASP A 53 1.54 -7.69 -16.55
CA ASP A 53 1.65 -6.80 -17.72
C ASP A 53 2.81 -7.27 -18.63
N ALA A 54 4.00 -7.51 -18.07
CA ALA A 54 5.16 -7.99 -18.82
C ALA A 54 5.02 -9.41 -19.42
N LEU A 55 4.09 -10.21 -18.92
CA LEU A 55 3.77 -11.54 -19.45
C LEU A 55 2.63 -11.52 -20.48
N THR A 56 1.78 -10.48 -20.45
CA THR A 56 0.61 -10.34 -21.35
C THR A 56 0.77 -9.27 -22.42
N ASP A 57 1.83 -8.47 -22.38
CA ASP A 57 2.25 -7.52 -23.43
C ASP A 57 3.07 -8.20 -24.54
#